data_AF-A0A8K0U059-F1
#
_entry.id   AF-A0A8K0U059-F1
#
_cell.length_a   1.000
_cell.length_b   1.000
_cell.length_c   1.000
_cell.angle_alpha   90.00
_cell.angle_beta   90.00
_cell.angle_gamma   90.00
#
_symmetry.space_group_name_H-M   'P 1'
#
loop_
_entity.id
_entity.type
_entity.pdbx_description
1 polymer ?
#
loop_
_entity_poly.entity_id
_entity_poly.type
_entity_poly.pdbx_seq_one_letter_code
_entity_poly.pdbx_strand_id
1 'polypeptide(L)'
;MSAIELENPGHDDFEVISRDDKFGGFEILRHKDKRMTKHVLADEPFGTVYPVYTHDDRKWVVMSFTYTKGNQKITKILLWKDRKSSREALGIWKVDGQAWKVYQTTKEYDKLFADYQRAGIHAGLPMGRYSFTKGKVKKSNKTTDGFVLATEWMEGTNFQKSASSFEAALKREKISQDKNSTDYKRTKAGCDAANKVGLRDPQGFVKAGIFEPLRFIDVHTSWNDRKNDFDHSGEAQALVDKIDAWAKE
;
A
#
# COMPACT_ATOMS: atom_id res chain seq x y z
N MET A 1 -28.48 21.05 -30.23
CA MET A 1 -27.60 19.93 -29.85
C MET A 1 -27.85 19.64 -28.39
N SER A 2 -28.54 18.53 -28.11
CA SER A 2 -29.00 18.12 -26.79
C SER A 2 -27.84 17.67 -25.91
N ALA A 3 -28.00 17.88 -24.61
CA ALA A 3 -27.07 17.46 -23.56
C ALA A 3 -26.78 15.96 -23.64
N ILE A 4 -25.51 15.59 -23.52
CA ILE A 4 -25.10 14.20 -23.32
C ILE A 4 -25.22 13.95 -21.81
N GLU A 5 -26.31 13.31 -21.41
CA GLU A 5 -26.44 12.67 -20.10
C GLU A 5 -25.35 11.60 -19.97
N LEU A 6 -24.34 11.85 -19.13
CA LEU A 6 -23.33 10.89 -18.73
C LEU A 6 -23.83 10.11 -17.50
N GLU A 7 -24.92 9.37 -17.66
CA GLU A 7 -25.29 8.30 -16.73
C GLU A 7 -24.66 6.98 -17.20
N ASN A 8 -23.95 6.30 -16.30
CA ASN A 8 -23.22 5.05 -16.47
C ASN A 8 -21.89 5.10 -17.26
N PRO A 9 -20.72 5.00 -16.59
CA PRO A 9 -19.48 4.63 -17.27
C PRO A 9 -19.66 3.21 -17.85
N GLY A 10 -19.69 3.14 -19.17
CA GLY A 10 -20.11 1.98 -19.96
C GLY A 10 -19.51 0.65 -19.52
N HIS A 11 -20.41 -0.28 -19.24
CA HIS A 11 -20.18 -1.72 -19.19
C HIS A 11 -19.99 -2.27 -20.61
N ASP A 12 -19.01 -1.78 -21.38
CA ASP A 12 -18.93 -2.11 -22.81
C ASP A 12 -18.74 -3.60 -23.09
N ASP A 13 -18.10 -4.32 -22.17
CA ASP A 13 -17.87 -5.76 -22.24
C ASP A 13 -18.99 -6.61 -21.60
N PHE A 14 -19.99 -5.96 -20.99
CA PHE A 14 -21.01 -6.62 -20.18
C PHE A 14 -22.43 -6.20 -20.55
N GLU A 15 -23.39 -7.06 -20.24
CA GLU A 15 -24.82 -6.80 -20.35
C GLU A 15 -25.48 -7.02 -18.98
N VAL A 16 -26.43 -6.14 -18.63
CA VAL A 16 -27.19 -6.28 -17.38
C VAL A 16 -28.25 -7.36 -17.58
N ILE A 17 -28.07 -8.52 -16.94
CA ILE A 17 -29.01 -9.65 -16.99
C ILE A 17 -30.21 -9.39 -16.08
N SER A 18 -29.96 -8.86 -14.88
CA SER A 18 -31.03 -8.55 -13.95
C SER A 18 -30.58 -7.48 -12.96
N ARG A 19 -31.56 -6.81 -12.37
CA ARG A 19 -31.37 -5.87 -11.27
C ARG A 19 -32.10 -6.41 -10.06
N ASP A 20 -31.44 -6.41 -8.91
CA ASP A 20 -32.08 -6.73 -7.63
C ASP A 20 -31.98 -5.50 -6.73
N ASP A 21 -33.13 -4.94 -6.38
CA ASP A 21 -33.23 -3.71 -5.62
C ASP A 21 -33.07 -3.95 -4.11
N LYS A 22 -32.93 -5.21 -3.66
CA LYS A 22 -32.65 -5.54 -2.27
C LYS A 22 -31.19 -5.22 -1.92
N PHE A 23 -30.96 -4.76 -0.69
CA PHE A 23 -29.64 -4.34 -0.19
C PHE A 23 -28.98 -3.19 -0.99
N GLY A 24 -29.77 -2.21 -1.40
CA GLY A 24 -29.26 -0.96 -1.98
C GLY A 24 -28.98 -1.03 -3.48
N GLY A 25 -29.52 -2.03 -4.17
CA GLY A 25 -29.41 -2.19 -5.63
C GLY A 25 -28.10 -2.83 -6.06
N PHE A 26 -28.18 -3.96 -6.76
CA PHE A 26 -27.05 -4.46 -7.55
C PHE A 26 -27.49 -4.97 -8.92
N GLU A 27 -26.60 -4.80 -9.90
CA GLU A 27 -26.76 -5.30 -11.26
C GLU A 27 -26.04 -6.64 -11.41
N ILE A 28 -26.75 -7.64 -11.93
CA ILE A 28 -26.17 -8.89 -12.39
C ILE A 28 -25.72 -8.67 -13.83
N LEU A 29 -24.42 -8.81 -14.06
CA LEU A 29 -23.81 -8.57 -15.36
C LEU A 29 -23.38 -9.89 -15.99
N ARG A 30 -23.75 -10.14 -17.25
CA ARG A 30 -23.11 -11.15 -18.10
C ARG A 30 -21.97 -10.46 -18.81
N HIS A 31 -20.79 -11.07 -18.84
CA HIS A 31 -19.86 -10.71 -19.90
C HIS A 31 -20.53 -11.09 -21.23
N LYS A 32 -20.40 -10.26 -22.27
CA LYS A 32 -20.96 -10.57 -23.61
C LYS A 32 -20.36 -11.87 -24.18
N ASP A 33 -19.23 -12.30 -23.63
CA ASP A 33 -18.63 -13.62 -23.85
C ASP A 33 -19.10 -14.63 -22.78
N LYS A 34 -19.78 -15.70 -23.21
CA LYS A 34 -20.70 -16.54 -22.41
C LYS A 34 -20.03 -17.52 -21.42
N ARG A 35 -18.83 -17.23 -20.91
CA ARG A 35 -17.99 -18.22 -20.22
C ARG A 35 -17.69 -17.94 -18.74
N MET A 36 -18.61 -17.34 -17.97
CA MET A 36 -18.35 -17.05 -16.55
C MET A 36 -19.46 -17.54 -15.61
N THR A 37 -19.06 -18.28 -14.57
CA THR A 37 -19.91 -18.80 -13.49
C THR A 37 -19.60 -18.09 -12.15
N LYS A 38 -20.64 -17.81 -11.37
CA LYS A 38 -20.65 -17.05 -10.10
C LYS A 38 -20.05 -17.84 -8.94
N HIS A 39 -19.26 -17.19 -8.07
CA HIS A 39 -18.87 -17.73 -6.76
C HIS A 39 -18.85 -16.64 -5.66
N VAL A 40 -19.09 -17.04 -4.41
CA VAL A 40 -19.00 -16.21 -3.20
C VAL A 40 -17.75 -16.64 -2.42
N LEU A 41 -16.90 -15.69 -2.03
CA LEU A 41 -15.74 -15.92 -1.14
C LEU A 41 -16.02 -15.26 0.21
N ALA A 42 -15.88 -16.05 1.28
CA ALA A 42 -15.88 -15.55 2.66
C ALA A 42 -14.42 -15.42 3.13
N ASP A 43 -14.05 -14.24 3.63
CA ASP A 43 -12.74 -14.01 4.25
C ASP A 43 -12.84 -14.41 5.73
N GLU A 44 -12.20 -15.52 6.13
CA GLU A 44 -12.31 -16.10 7.49
C GLU A 44 -11.93 -15.17 8.66
N PRO A 45 -11.05 -14.15 8.54
CA PRO A 45 -10.79 -13.25 9.67
C PRO A 45 -11.82 -12.12 9.81
N PHE A 46 -12.57 -11.76 8.74
CA PHE A 46 -13.37 -10.52 8.72
C PHE A 46 -14.81 -10.67 8.20
N GLY A 47 -15.24 -11.88 7.85
CA GLY A 47 -16.63 -12.17 7.44
C GLY A 47 -17.13 -11.37 6.22
N THR A 48 -16.22 -10.75 5.45
CA THR A 48 -16.60 -9.82 4.39
C THR A 48 -16.75 -10.57 3.06
N VAL A 49 -17.93 -10.45 2.45
CA VAL A 49 -18.23 -11.02 1.14
C VAL A 49 -17.82 -10.06 0.04
N TYR A 50 -17.01 -10.53 -0.90
CA TYR A 50 -16.57 -9.76 -2.07
C TYR A 50 -17.21 -10.30 -3.36
N PRO A 51 -17.62 -9.44 -4.31
CA PRO A 51 -17.99 -9.88 -5.64
C PRO A 51 -16.74 -10.44 -6.32
N VAL A 52 -16.86 -11.68 -6.77
CA VAL A 52 -15.80 -12.42 -7.44
C VAL A 52 -16.15 -12.56 -8.91
N TYR A 53 -15.28 -12.03 -9.76
CA TYR A 53 -15.36 -12.16 -11.22
C TYR A 53 -14.49 -13.34 -11.64
N THR A 54 -14.90 -14.12 -12.63
CA THR A 54 -14.08 -15.22 -13.18
C THR A 54 -13.46 -14.79 -14.50
N HIS A 55 -12.16 -15.00 -14.74
CA HIS A 55 -11.51 -14.79 -16.05
C HIS A 55 -10.39 -15.83 -16.19
N ASP A 56 -10.35 -16.59 -17.29
CA ASP A 56 -9.45 -17.74 -17.52
C ASP A 56 -9.43 -18.74 -16.35
N ASP A 57 -10.61 -19.18 -15.91
CA ASP A 57 -10.79 -20.10 -14.77
C ASP A 57 -10.27 -19.57 -13.41
N ARG A 58 -9.94 -18.27 -13.32
CA ARG A 58 -9.45 -17.62 -12.08
C ARG A 58 -10.47 -16.64 -11.52
N LYS A 59 -10.58 -16.58 -10.19
CA LYS A 59 -11.49 -15.72 -9.42
C LYS A 59 -10.81 -14.40 -9.02
N TRP A 60 -11.50 -13.27 -9.16
CA TRP A 60 -10.97 -11.93 -9.00
C TRP A 60 -11.88 -11.04 -8.16
N VAL A 61 -11.35 -10.39 -7.12
CA VAL A 61 -12.03 -9.27 -6.46
C VAL A 61 -11.47 -7.99 -7.07
N VAL A 62 -12.36 -7.13 -7.58
CA VAL A 62 -11.97 -5.89 -8.25
C VAL A 62 -12.20 -4.71 -7.31
N MET A 63 -11.15 -3.93 -7.11
CA MET A 63 -11.22 -2.59 -6.55
C MET A 63 -10.86 -1.57 -7.61
N SER A 64 -11.31 -0.33 -7.44
CA SER A 64 -10.78 0.79 -8.22
C SER A 64 -10.52 2.02 -7.36
N PHE A 65 -9.53 2.80 -7.78
CA PHE A 65 -9.26 4.12 -7.24
C PHE A 65 -9.40 5.15 -8.34
N THR A 66 -10.22 6.17 -8.08
CA THR A 66 -10.51 7.24 -9.03
C THR A 66 -10.07 8.57 -8.45
N TYR A 67 -9.29 9.35 -9.20
CA TYR A 67 -8.79 10.65 -8.78
C TYR A 67 -8.73 11.61 -9.95
N THR A 68 -8.54 12.90 -9.66
CA THR A 68 -8.42 13.94 -10.67
C THR A 68 -6.97 14.39 -10.78
N LYS A 69 -6.45 14.47 -12.00
CA LYS A 69 -5.12 15.03 -12.31
C LYS A 69 -5.29 16.11 -13.38
N GLY A 70 -5.08 17.37 -13.01
CA GLY A 70 -5.50 18.50 -13.84
C GLY A 70 -7.02 18.49 -14.00
N ASN A 71 -7.51 18.49 -15.24
CA ASN A 71 -8.95 18.41 -15.55
C ASN A 71 -9.42 17.00 -15.93
N GLN A 72 -8.54 15.99 -15.86
CA GLN A 72 -8.86 14.63 -16.25
C GLN A 72 -9.16 13.75 -15.04
N LYS A 73 -10.27 13.02 -15.11
CA LYS A 73 -10.61 11.95 -14.18
C LYS A 73 -9.89 10.67 -14.60
N ILE A 74 -9.07 10.13 -13.71
CA ILE A 74 -8.29 8.90 -13.92
C ILE A 74 -8.81 7.82 -12.98
N THR A 75 -9.07 6.63 -13.54
CA THR A 75 -9.47 5.44 -12.77
C THR A 75 -8.39 4.37 -12.93
N LYS A 76 -7.93 3.81 -11.81
CA LYS A 76 -7.02 2.66 -11.79
C LYS A 76 -7.75 1.45 -11.22
N ILE A 77 -7.70 0.34 -11.94
CA ILE A 77 -8.23 -0.95 -11.50
C ILE A 77 -7.16 -1.67 -10.68
N LEU A 78 -7.54 -2.12 -9.49
CA LEU A 78 -6.67 -2.77 -8.53
C LEU A 78 -7.17 -4.19 -8.29
N LEU A 79 -6.44 -5.16 -8.81
CA LEU A 79 -6.81 -6.57 -8.74
C LEU A 79 -6.38 -7.13 -7.38
N TRP A 80 -7.30 -7.79 -6.68
CA TRP A 80 -7.01 -8.29 -5.33
C TRP A 80 -5.93 -9.37 -5.29
N LYS A 81 -5.77 -10.16 -6.36
CA LYS A 81 -4.70 -11.17 -6.45
C LYS A 81 -3.29 -10.56 -6.43
N ASP A 82 -3.16 -9.29 -6.83
CA ASP A 82 -1.89 -8.56 -6.92
C ASP A 82 -1.62 -7.72 -5.66
N ARG A 83 -2.54 -7.80 -4.69
CA ARG A 83 -2.49 -7.07 -3.43
C ARG A 83 -1.42 -7.68 -2.50
N LYS A 84 -0.50 -6.85 -2.04
CA LYS A 84 0.27 -7.14 -0.82
C LYS A 84 -0.53 -6.70 0.41
N SER A 85 -0.49 -7.52 1.46
CA SER A 85 -1.21 -7.25 2.70
C SER A 85 -0.71 -5.96 3.36
N SER A 86 -1.64 -5.23 3.97
CA SER A 86 -1.37 -4.11 4.87
C SER A 86 -2.43 -4.12 5.97
N ARG A 87 -2.06 -3.70 7.18
CA ARG A 87 -2.94 -3.77 8.36
C ARG A 87 -3.93 -2.60 8.41
N GLU A 88 -3.46 -1.40 8.10
CA GLU A 88 -4.24 -0.16 8.24
C GLU A 88 -4.85 0.31 6.91
N ALA A 89 -4.27 -0.12 5.80
CA ALA A 89 -4.77 0.15 4.46
C ALA A 89 -5.53 -1.05 3.89
N LEU A 90 -6.26 -0.83 2.80
CA LEU A 90 -6.88 -1.92 2.05
C LEU A 90 -5.84 -2.87 1.47
N GLY A 91 -4.65 -2.37 1.18
CA GLY A 91 -3.50 -3.14 0.70
C GLY A 91 -2.50 -2.25 -0.02
N ILE A 92 -1.48 -2.90 -0.58
CA ILE A 92 -0.46 -2.26 -1.42
C ILE A 92 -0.48 -2.91 -2.80
N TRP A 93 -0.49 -2.09 -3.85
CA TRP A 93 -0.44 -2.53 -5.25
C TRP A 93 0.75 -1.91 -5.97
N LYS A 94 1.24 -2.58 -7.02
CA LYS A 94 2.16 -1.97 -7.98
C LYS A 94 1.33 -1.33 -9.10
N VAL A 95 1.39 -0.01 -9.24
CA VAL A 95 0.64 0.75 -10.25
C VAL A 95 1.60 1.70 -10.95
N ASP A 96 1.71 1.59 -12.28
CA ASP A 96 2.60 2.42 -13.10
C ASP A 96 4.06 2.51 -12.55
N GLY A 97 4.58 1.40 -11.99
CA GLY A 97 5.91 1.36 -11.40
C GLY A 97 6.04 1.94 -9.98
N GLN A 98 4.92 2.34 -9.35
CA GLN A 98 4.87 2.85 -7.98
C GLN A 98 4.19 1.87 -7.03
N ALA A 99 4.57 1.91 -5.76
CA ALA A 99 3.84 1.27 -4.67
C ALA A 99 2.68 2.18 -4.27
N TRP A 100 1.45 1.71 -4.46
CA TRP A 100 0.23 2.39 -4.05
C TRP A 100 -0.32 1.72 -2.81
N LYS A 101 -0.19 2.39 -1.66
CA LYS A 101 -0.89 2.02 -0.43
C LYS A 101 -2.24 2.74 -0.40
N VAL A 102 -3.33 1.98 -0.44
CA VAL A 102 -4.68 2.52 -0.68
C VAL A 102 -5.51 2.51 0.61
N TYR A 103 -5.96 3.68 1.03
CA TYR A 103 -6.76 3.85 2.23
C TYR A 103 -8.23 4.08 1.87
N GLN A 104 -9.13 3.36 2.53
CA GLN A 104 -10.57 3.44 2.26
C GLN A 104 -11.18 4.77 2.72
N THR A 105 -10.56 5.44 3.69
CA THR A 105 -11.05 6.69 4.28
C THR A 105 -9.97 7.75 4.27
N THR A 106 -10.35 9.03 4.33
CA THR A 106 -9.42 10.16 4.43
C THR A 106 -9.04 10.53 5.87
N LYS A 107 -9.52 9.79 6.88
CA LYS A 107 -9.34 10.13 8.30
C LYS A 107 -7.88 10.29 8.72
N GLU A 108 -7.00 9.48 8.14
CA GLU A 108 -5.57 9.46 8.50
C GLU A 108 -4.71 10.29 7.54
N TYR A 109 -5.31 10.92 6.53
CA TYR A 109 -4.58 11.61 5.48
C TYR A 109 -3.64 12.68 6.03
N ASP A 110 -4.18 13.63 6.80
CA ASP A 110 -3.39 14.80 7.23
C ASP A 110 -2.28 14.37 8.21
N LYS A 111 -2.57 13.39 9.08
CA LYS A 111 -1.59 12.81 10.00
C LYS A 111 -0.44 12.12 9.26
N LEU A 112 -0.76 11.23 8.32
CA LEU A 112 0.25 10.49 7.55
C LEU A 112 1.05 11.41 6.64
N PHE A 113 0.40 12.40 6.02
CA PHE A 113 1.08 13.40 5.21
C PHE A 113 2.11 14.16 6.05
N ALA A 114 1.73 14.60 7.25
CA ALA A 114 2.62 15.30 8.16
C ALA A 114 3.78 14.41 8.65
N ASP A 115 3.53 13.12 8.92
CA ASP A 115 4.56 12.15 9.28
C ASP A 115 5.59 11.98 8.17
N TYR A 116 5.16 11.84 6.91
CA TYR A 116 6.04 11.76 5.75
C TYR A 116 6.85 13.04 5.52
N GLN A 117 6.24 14.22 5.69
CA GLN A 117 6.95 15.49 5.59
C GLN A 117 8.05 15.59 6.66
N ARG A 118 7.70 15.30 7.91
CA ARG A 118 8.65 15.33 9.02
C ARG A 118 9.78 14.33 8.86
N ALA A 119 9.46 13.08 8.51
CA ALA A 119 10.47 12.03 8.36
C ALA A 119 11.46 12.32 7.21
N GLY A 120 10.96 12.91 6.11
CA GLY A 120 11.80 13.30 4.97
C GLY A 120 12.72 14.46 5.30
N ILE A 121 12.20 15.51 5.93
CA ILE A 121 12.95 16.75 6.22
C ILE A 121 13.94 16.55 7.37
N HIS A 122 13.53 15.89 8.46
CA HIS A 122 14.30 15.91 9.72
C HIS A 122 15.30 14.77 9.87
N ALA A 123 15.14 13.66 9.15
CA ALA A 123 15.93 12.46 9.39
C ALA A 123 16.42 11.73 8.13
N GLY A 124 15.98 12.12 6.93
CA GLY A 124 16.37 11.42 5.71
C GLY A 124 15.91 9.96 5.71
N LEU A 125 14.74 9.68 6.31
CA LEU A 125 14.18 8.32 6.32
C LEU A 125 14.05 7.83 4.87
N PRO A 126 14.57 6.63 4.53
CA PRO A 126 14.56 6.16 3.16
C PRO A 126 13.15 5.71 2.78
N MET A 127 12.37 6.62 2.20
CA MET A 127 10.97 6.39 1.79
C MET A 127 10.79 6.46 0.28
N GLY A 128 11.85 6.81 -0.45
CA GLY A 128 11.78 7.21 -1.85
C GLY A 128 10.94 8.48 -2.07
N ARG A 129 10.71 8.82 -3.34
CA ARG A 129 9.77 9.89 -3.69
C ARG A 129 8.34 9.43 -3.40
N TYR A 130 7.57 10.29 -2.73
CA TYR A 130 6.20 10.00 -2.34
C TYR A 130 5.22 11.07 -2.81
N SER A 131 3.94 10.70 -2.88
CA SER A 131 2.83 11.60 -3.11
C SER A 131 1.56 11.09 -2.43
N PHE A 132 0.67 12.01 -2.08
CA PHE A 132 -0.61 11.71 -1.46
C PHE A 132 -1.74 12.24 -2.33
N THR A 133 -2.56 11.34 -2.85
CA THR A 133 -3.64 11.69 -3.78
C THR A 133 -4.98 11.30 -3.17
N LYS A 134 -5.84 12.29 -2.89
CA LYS A 134 -7.24 12.05 -2.48
C LYS A 134 -8.06 11.62 -3.69
N GLY A 135 -9.07 10.78 -3.46
CA GLY A 135 -9.93 10.27 -4.52
C GLY A 135 -11.07 9.40 -3.99
N LYS A 136 -11.73 8.68 -4.89
CA LYS A 136 -12.80 7.75 -4.57
C LYS A 136 -12.27 6.32 -4.66
N VAL A 137 -12.42 5.55 -3.59
CA VAL A 137 -12.16 4.11 -3.57
C VAL A 137 -13.49 3.40 -3.79
N LYS A 138 -13.58 2.58 -4.84
CA LYS A 138 -14.69 1.64 -5.04
C LYS A 138 -14.22 0.24 -4.67
N LYS A 139 -14.87 -0.33 -3.65
CA LYS A 139 -14.66 -1.71 -3.20
C LYS A 139 -16.02 -2.40 -3.22
N SER A 140 -16.19 -3.36 -4.12
CA SER A 140 -17.53 -3.92 -4.41
C SER A 140 -18.51 -2.81 -4.85
N ASN A 141 -19.69 -2.75 -4.24
CA ASN A 141 -20.73 -1.74 -4.45
C ASN A 141 -20.51 -0.44 -3.63
N LYS A 142 -19.56 -0.43 -2.68
CA LYS A 142 -19.33 0.73 -1.82
C LYS A 142 -18.27 1.64 -2.41
N THR A 143 -18.64 2.90 -2.61
CA THR A 143 -17.71 3.97 -2.95
C THR A 143 -17.50 4.86 -1.73
N THR A 144 -16.24 5.12 -1.37
CA THR A 144 -15.88 6.00 -0.25
C THR A 144 -14.85 7.04 -0.67
N ASP A 145 -14.82 8.17 0.03
CA ASP A 145 -13.68 9.08 -0.02
C ASP A 145 -12.48 8.41 0.63
N GLY A 146 -11.41 8.25 -0.13
CA GLY A 146 -10.18 7.64 0.32
C GLY A 146 -8.97 8.38 -0.25
N PHE A 147 -7.81 7.78 -0.10
CA PHE A 147 -6.60 8.32 -0.69
C PHE A 147 -5.58 7.23 -0.98
N VAL A 148 -4.62 7.58 -1.81
CA VAL A 148 -3.45 6.76 -2.10
C VAL A 148 -2.22 7.50 -1.61
N LEU A 149 -1.44 6.79 -0.81
CA LEU A 149 -0.02 7.06 -0.64
C LEU A 149 0.71 6.31 -1.75
N ALA A 150 1.32 7.05 -2.67
CA ALA A 150 2.13 6.48 -3.73
C ALA A 150 3.60 6.74 -3.45
N THR A 151 4.42 5.70 -3.40
CA THR A 151 5.87 5.79 -3.28
C THR A 151 6.55 5.02 -4.41
N GLU A 152 7.86 5.20 -4.58
CA GLU A 152 8.62 4.40 -5.54
C GLU A 152 8.57 2.91 -5.19
N TRP A 153 8.18 2.07 -6.15
CA TRP A 153 8.20 0.63 -5.96
C TRP A 153 9.63 0.13 -5.75
N MET A 154 9.84 -0.64 -4.68
CA MET A 154 11.09 -1.35 -4.45
C MET A 154 10.85 -2.84 -4.65
N GLU A 155 11.57 -3.42 -5.61
CA GLU A 155 11.70 -4.88 -5.68
C GLU A 155 12.49 -5.37 -4.47
N GLY A 156 12.19 -6.57 -3.96
CA GLY A 156 12.89 -7.15 -2.81
C GLY A 156 11.96 -7.85 -1.82
N THR A 157 12.49 -8.16 -0.64
CA THR A 157 11.73 -8.85 0.41
C THR A 157 11.10 -7.82 1.32
N ASN A 158 9.76 -7.89 1.40
CA ASN A 158 9.00 -7.10 2.36
C ASN A 158 9.23 -7.62 3.78
N PHE A 159 9.45 -6.72 4.72
CA PHE A 159 9.42 -7.01 6.14
C PHE A 159 8.27 -6.27 6.83
N GLN A 160 7.82 -6.88 7.91
CA GLN A 160 6.77 -6.36 8.80
C GLN A 160 7.40 -5.91 10.13
N LYS A 161 6.57 -5.35 11.01
CA LYS A 161 6.92 -4.80 12.34
C LYS A 161 8.02 -5.51 13.14
N SER A 162 8.10 -6.84 13.09
CA SER A 162 8.97 -7.60 13.99
C SER A 162 10.43 -7.60 13.53
N ALA A 163 11.35 -7.51 14.49
CA ALA A 163 12.78 -7.66 14.23
C ALA A 163 13.12 -9.00 13.55
N SER A 164 12.35 -10.05 13.83
CA SER A 164 12.48 -11.35 13.15
C SER A 164 12.10 -11.30 11.67
N SER A 165 11.05 -10.54 11.31
CA SER A 165 10.68 -10.35 9.91
C SER A 165 11.73 -9.54 9.17
N PHE A 166 12.34 -8.55 9.82
CA PHE A 166 13.43 -7.78 9.25
C PHE A 166 14.68 -8.64 9.03
N GLU A 167 15.10 -9.42 10.03
CA GLU A 167 16.23 -10.36 9.91
C GLU A 167 16.02 -11.37 8.77
N ALA A 168 14.81 -11.92 8.65
CA ALA A 168 14.47 -12.83 7.56
C ALA A 168 14.61 -12.15 6.18
N ALA A 169 14.26 -10.86 6.07
CA ALA A 169 14.44 -10.09 4.85
C ALA A 169 15.92 -9.83 4.54
N LEU A 170 16.73 -9.43 5.53
CA LEU A 170 18.18 -9.26 5.38
C LEU A 170 18.84 -10.54 4.85
N LYS A 171 18.49 -11.69 5.44
CA LYS A 171 19.00 -13.01 5.03
C LYS A 171 18.57 -13.38 3.63
N ARG A 172 17.29 -13.19 3.29
CA ARG A 172 16.75 -13.55 1.97
C ARG A 172 17.37 -12.72 0.86
N GLU A 173 17.57 -11.44 1.11
CA GLU A 173 18.14 -10.49 0.15
C GLU A 173 19.66 -10.47 0.17
N LYS A 174 20.29 -11.29 1.04
CA LYS A 174 21.74 -11.43 1.17
C LYS A 174 22.42 -10.08 1.42
N ILE A 175 21.83 -9.24 2.27
CA ILE A 175 22.50 -8.02 2.73
C ILE A 175 23.80 -8.41 3.39
N SER A 176 24.90 -7.80 2.95
CA SER A 176 26.23 -8.14 3.44
C SER A 176 26.34 -7.98 4.95
N GLN A 177 27.09 -8.89 5.58
CA GLN A 177 27.42 -8.84 7.00
C GLN A 177 28.70 -8.02 7.26
N ASP A 178 29.46 -7.66 6.22
CA ASP A 178 30.63 -6.80 6.34
C ASP A 178 30.20 -5.36 6.60
N LYS A 179 30.64 -4.81 7.73
CA LYS A 179 30.38 -3.41 8.16
C LYS A 179 30.86 -2.38 7.14
N ASN A 180 31.84 -2.72 6.32
CA ASN A 180 32.41 -1.82 5.33
C ASN A 180 31.63 -1.79 4.02
N SER A 181 30.79 -2.79 3.77
CA SER A 181 29.99 -2.86 2.55
C SER A 181 28.97 -1.73 2.45
N THR A 182 28.76 -1.26 1.21
CA THR A 182 27.79 -0.18 0.93
C THR A 182 26.37 -0.55 1.35
N ASP A 183 25.96 -1.80 1.10
CA ASP A 183 24.61 -2.28 1.42
C ASP A 183 24.35 -2.26 2.92
N TYR A 184 25.32 -2.75 3.72
CA TYR A 184 25.23 -2.70 5.17
C TYR A 184 25.11 -1.26 5.67
N LYS A 185 26.06 -0.39 5.27
CA LYS A 185 26.13 1.00 5.74
C LYS A 185 24.82 1.77 5.45
N ARG A 186 24.25 1.58 4.27
CA ARG A 186 23.00 2.25 3.87
C ARG A 186 21.77 1.67 4.58
N THR A 187 21.73 0.35 4.75
CA THR A 187 20.66 -0.29 5.53
C THR A 187 20.69 0.18 6.98
N LYS A 188 21.87 0.18 7.61
CA LYS A 188 22.11 0.70 8.96
C LYS A 188 21.72 2.18 9.09
N ALA A 189 22.15 3.03 8.17
CA ALA A 189 21.76 4.44 8.16
C ALA A 189 20.23 4.62 8.08
N GLY A 190 19.53 3.78 7.31
CA GLY A 190 18.07 3.78 7.27
C GLY A 190 17.42 3.35 8.59
N CYS A 191 17.98 2.34 9.28
CA CYS A 191 17.55 1.95 10.63
C CYS A 191 17.78 3.08 11.65
N ASP A 192 18.93 3.75 11.59
CA ASP A 192 19.26 4.87 12.48
C ASP A 192 18.32 6.07 12.22
N ALA A 193 18.00 6.36 10.95
CA ALA A 193 17.01 7.36 10.59
C ALA A 193 15.61 6.99 11.12
N ALA A 194 15.21 5.72 11.04
CA ALA A 194 13.97 5.23 11.62
C ALA A 194 13.94 5.42 13.14
N ASN A 195 15.05 5.16 13.83
CA ASN A 195 15.16 5.38 15.27
C ASN A 195 15.08 6.86 15.63
N LYS A 196 15.71 7.74 14.84
CA LYS A 196 15.69 9.19 15.04
C LYS A 196 14.28 9.79 14.98
N VAL A 197 13.41 9.28 14.11
CA VAL A 197 12.00 9.73 14.00
C VAL A 197 11.05 8.94 14.90
N GLY A 198 11.60 8.06 15.73
CA GLY A 198 10.87 7.08 16.52
C GLY A 198 9.80 6.35 15.70
N LEU A 199 10.19 5.79 14.56
CA LEU A 199 9.30 5.10 13.65
C LEU A 199 8.52 3.99 14.37
N ARG A 200 7.19 4.02 14.25
CA ARG A 200 6.27 3.04 14.83
C ARG A 200 5.76 2.12 13.72
N ASP A 201 5.53 0.86 14.08
CA ASP A 201 5.13 -0.22 13.17
C ASP A 201 5.98 -0.22 11.88
N PRO A 202 7.32 -0.35 12.00
CA PRO A 202 8.19 -0.19 10.84
C PRO A 202 7.94 -1.32 9.82
N GLN A 203 7.57 -0.91 8.61
CA GLN A 203 7.34 -1.83 7.48
C GLN A 203 7.99 -1.28 6.22
N GLY A 204 8.56 -2.18 5.44
CA GLY A 204 9.35 -1.78 4.29
C GLY A 204 9.82 -2.93 3.41
N PHE A 205 10.81 -2.63 2.58
CA PHE A 205 11.48 -3.57 1.70
C PHE A 205 12.98 -3.49 1.91
N VAL A 206 13.63 -4.63 1.72
CA VAL A 206 15.08 -4.76 1.66
C VAL A 206 15.47 -5.35 0.30
N LYS A 207 16.60 -4.92 -0.27
CA LYS A 207 17.21 -5.51 -1.46
C LYS A 207 18.69 -5.15 -1.56
N ALA A 208 19.56 -6.13 -1.71
CA ALA A 208 20.98 -5.91 -1.93
C ALA A 208 21.29 -5.41 -3.35
N GLY A 209 22.45 -4.75 -3.51
CA GLY A 209 22.99 -4.35 -4.81
C GLY A 209 22.26 -3.20 -5.50
N ILE A 210 21.43 -2.44 -4.77
CA ILE A 210 20.77 -1.23 -5.30
C ILE A 210 21.19 -0.01 -4.50
N PHE A 211 20.92 1.18 -5.05
CA PHE A 211 21.36 2.42 -4.42
C PHE A 211 20.76 2.62 -3.02
N GLU A 212 19.48 2.33 -2.83
CA GLU A 212 18.80 2.46 -1.54
C GLU A 212 18.30 1.08 -1.10
N PRO A 213 19.12 0.30 -0.36
CA PRO A 213 18.86 -1.12 -0.08
C PRO A 213 17.77 -1.36 0.96
N LEU A 214 17.28 -0.31 1.62
CA LEU A 214 16.20 -0.33 2.60
C LEU A 214 15.22 0.79 2.25
N ARG A 215 13.92 0.49 2.18
CA ARG A 215 12.87 1.50 1.99
C ARG A 215 11.68 1.25 2.89
N PHE A 216 11.25 2.26 3.62
CA PHE A 216 10.01 2.26 4.39
C PHE A 216 8.82 2.69 3.54
N ILE A 217 7.68 2.05 3.75
CA ILE A 217 6.42 2.35 3.05
C ILE A 217 5.29 2.69 4.01
N ASP A 218 5.45 2.34 5.28
CA ASP A 218 4.52 2.67 6.34
C ASP A 218 5.25 3.54 7.35
N VAL A 219 4.86 4.82 7.40
CA VAL A 219 5.62 5.84 8.13
C VAL A 219 4.69 6.48 9.14
N HIS A 220 4.83 6.00 10.38
CA HIS A 220 4.18 6.55 11.54
C HIS A 220 5.25 7.04 12.49
N THR A 221 5.41 8.35 12.61
CA THR A 221 6.45 8.89 13.48
C THR A 221 5.96 8.96 14.92
N SER A 222 6.89 9.06 15.86
CA SER A 222 6.60 9.30 17.27
C SER A 222 6.48 10.79 17.62
N TRP A 223 6.19 11.63 16.62
CA TRP A 223 6.15 13.08 16.79
C TRP A 223 5.28 13.52 17.98
N ASN A 224 5.86 14.38 18.80
CA ASN A 224 5.26 14.92 20.01
C ASN A 224 5.11 16.44 19.87
N ASP A 225 3.88 16.88 19.59
CA ASP A 225 3.57 18.30 19.39
C ASP A 225 3.93 19.18 20.60
N ARG A 226 3.94 18.63 21.81
CA ARG A 226 4.28 19.38 23.03
C ARG A 226 5.78 19.64 23.15
N LYS A 227 6.60 18.70 22.69
CA LYS A 227 8.06 18.81 22.71
C LYS A 227 8.61 19.41 21.41
N ASN A 228 7.79 19.46 20.36
CA ASN A 228 8.22 19.77 19.01
C ASN A 228 9.40 18.87 18.57
N ASP A 229 9.33 17.59 18.94
CA ASP A 229 10.37 16.58 18.69
C ASP A 229 9.76 15.16 18.62
N PHE A 230 10.56 14.18 18.21
CA PHE A 230 10.18 12.77 18.16
C PHE A 230 10.43 12.08 19.50
N ASP A 231 9.43 11.34 20.00
CA ASP A 231 9.64 10.45 21.16
C ASP A 231 10.39 9.17 20.74
N HIS A 232 10.88 8.41 21.72
CA HIS A 232 11.50 7.11 21.45
C HIS A 232 10.50 6.08 20.90
N SER A 233 10.97 5.16 20.06
CA SER A 233 10.25 3.95 19.63
C SER A 233 11.12 2.72 19.82
N GLY A 234 10.69 1.83 20.73
CA GLY A 234 11.38 0.54 20.93
C GLY A 234 11.37 -0.36 19.70
N GLU A 235 10.41 -0.17 18.79
CA GLU A 235 10.31 -0.91 17.54
C GLU A 235 11.37 -0.46 16.52
N ALA A 236 11.63 0.85 16.46
CA ALA A 236 12.71 1.38 15.63
C ALA A 236 14.08 1.02 16.20
N GLN A 237 14.24 1.08 17.53
CA GLN A 237 15.45 0.62 18.20
C GLN A 237 15.72 -0.86 17.93
N ALA A 238 14.68 -1.71 17.92
CA ALA A 238 14.84 -3.12 17.61
C ALA A 238 15.36 -3.38 16.18
N LEU A 239 15.10 -2.48 15.21
CA LEU A 239 15.74 -2.57 13.88
C LEU A 239 17.22 -2.26 13.95
N VAL A 240 17.59 -1.21 14.70
CA VAL A 240 18.99 -0.82 14.94
C VAL A 240 19.76 -1.96 15.59
N ASP A 241 19.25 -2.50 16.70
CA ASP A 241 19.88 -3.61 17.40
C ASP A 241 20.04 -4.83 16.49
N LYS A 242 19.05 -5.07 15.62
CA LYS A 242 19.07 -6.20 14.70
C LYS A 242 20.10 -6.04 13.58
N ILE A 243 20.22 -4.87 12.97
CA ILE A 243 21.24 -4.64 11.93
C ILE A 243 22.64 -4.58 12.53
N ASP A 244 22.79 -4.12 13.77
CA ASP A 244 24.09 -4.13 14.48
C ASP A 244 24.52 -5.55 14.82
N ALA A 245 23.60 -6.41 15.27
CA ALA A 245 23.86 -7.83 15.51
C ALA A 245 24.04 -8.66 14.22
N TRP A 246 23.51 -8.19 13.08
CA TRP A 246 23.69 -8.83 11.78
C TRP A 246 25.15 -8.74 11.28
N ALA A 247 25.83 -7.67 11.68
CA ALA A 247 27.18 -7.39 11.24
C ALA A 247 28.21 -8.36 11.83
N LYS A 248 29.20 -8.71 11.02
CA LYS A 248 30.44 -9.36 11.46
C LYS A 248 31.59 -8.37 11.28
N GLU A 249 32.61 -8.49 12.11
CA GLU A 249 33.85 -7.69 11.97
C GLU A 249 34.53 -7.94 10.62
#